data_AF-A0A2M9XRI2-F1
#
_entry.id   AF-A0A2M9XRI2-F1
#
_cell.length_a   1.000
_cell.length_b   1.000
_cell.length_c   1.000
_cell.angle_alpha   90.00
_cell.angle_beta   90.00
_cell.angle_gamma   90.00
#
_symmetry.space_group_name_H-M   'P 1'
#
loop_
_entity.id
_entity.type
_entity.pdbx_description
1 polymer ?
#
loop_
_entity_poly.entity_id
_entity_poly.type
_entity_poly.pdbx_seq_one_letter_code
_entity_poly.pdbx_strand_id
1 'polypeptide(L)'
;MYKKPMTPTRAVETFIRCKKNREPISDEVTLVLDSFQIWNEIELTGLLNSSFYYPEILNEYRTEEAIRSLLEKFKQRIVEIPIQ
;
A
#
# COMPACT_ATOMS: atom_id res chain seq x y z
N MET A 1 4.26 22.86 14.82
CA MET A 1 2.98 22.19 14.51
C MET A 1 3.28 20.72 14.27
N TYR A 2 2.79 19.81 15.12
CA TYR A 2 2.83 18.38 14.81
C TYR A 2 1.87 18.12 13.65
N LYS A 3 2.39 17.87 12.44
CA LYS A 3 1.58 17.32 11.35
C LYS A 3 1.15 15.91 11.78
N LYS A 4 -0.14 15.59 11.65
CA LYS A 4 -0.59 14.20 11.80
C LYS A 4 0.18 13.35 10.77
N PRO A 5 0.75 12.20 11.18
CA PRO A 5 1.44 11.32 10.24
C PRO A 5 0.49 10.90 9.11
N MET A 6 0.99 10.96 7.88
CA MET A 6 0.23 10.54 6.70
C MET A 6 -0.10 9.05 6.80
N THR A 7 -1.35 8.69 6.52
CA THR A 7 -1.81 7.30 6.53
C THR A 7 -1.51 6.61 5.20
N PRO A 8 -1.40 5.27 5.18
CA PRO A 8 -1.27 4.48 3.95
C PRO A 8 -2.29 4.83 2.87
N THR A 9 -3.59 4.86 3.22
CA THR A 9 -4.67 5.25 2.30
C THR A 9 -4.43 6.63 1.72
N ARG A 10 -4.01 7.60 2.56
CA ARG A 10 -3.78 8.97 2.11
C ARG A 10 -2.56 9.10 1.21
N ALA A 11 -1.54 8.27 1.41
CA ALA A 11 -0.37 8.21 0.53
C ALA A 11 -0.77 7.69 -0.86
N VAL A 12 -1.54 6.61 -0.95
CA VAL A 12 -2.06 6.08 -2.23
C VAL A 12 -2.94 7.10 -2.95
N GLU A 13 -3.90 7.72 -2.25
CA GLU A 13 -4.75 8.77 -2.82
C GLU A 13 -3.94 9.96 -3.35
N THR A 14 -2.93 10.38 -2.58
CA THR A 14 -2.09 11.51 -2.94
C THR A 14 -1.22 11.19 -4.15
N PHE A 15 -0.63 10.00 -4.19
CA PHE A 15 0.11 9.50 -5.34
C PHE A 15 -0.75 9.56 -6.61
N ILE A 16 -1.95 8.97 -6.57
CA ILE A 16 -2.88 8.95 -7.71
C ILE A 16 -3.23 10.38 -8.15
N ARG A 17 -3.53 11.27 -7.20
CA ARG A 17 -3.84 12.67 -7.50
C ARG A 17 -2.66 13.36 -8.19
N CYS A 18 -1.44 13.21 -7.67
CA CYS A 18 -0.24 13.80 -8.27
C CYS A 18 -0.01 13.27 -9.68
N LYS A 19 -0.17 11.96 -9.91
CA LYS A 19 -0.08 11.37 -11.26
C LYS A 19 -1.12 11.92 -12.23
N LYS A 20 -2.38 12.06 -11.79
CA LYS A 20 -3.46 12.65 -12.61
C LYS A 20 -3.18 14.11 -12.98
N ASN A 21 -2.66 14.89 -12.03
CA ASN A 21 -2.42 16.31 -12.20
C ASN A 21 -1.04 16.64 -12.80
N ARG A 22 -0.18 15.62 -13.03
CA ARG A 22 1.23 15.80 -13.40
C ARG A 22 2.01 16.65 -12.40
N GLU A 23 1.68 16.50 -11.12
CA GLU A 23 2.39 17.12 -10.01
C GLU A 23 3.53 16.23 -9.52
N PRO A 24 4.61 16.81 -8.95
CA PRO A 24 5.64 16.03 -8.29
C PRO A 24 5.07 15.30 -7.07
N ILE A 25 5.52 14.06 -6.86
CA ILE A 25 5.21 13.27 -5.66
C ILE A 25 6.20 13.69 -4.58
N SER A 26 5.71 13.96 -3.37
CA SER A 26 6.59 14.34 -2.25
C SER A 26 7.29 13.13 -1.64
N ASP A 27 8.47 13.36 -1.04
CA ASP A 27 9.23 12.33 -0.33
C ASP A 27 8.43 11.68 0.80
N GLU A 28 7.54 12.44 1.46
CA GLU A 28 6.64 11.92 2.49
C GLU A 28 5.72 10.83 1.94
N VAL A 29 5.16 11.01 0.74
CA VAL A 29 4.30 10.01 0.10
C VAL A 29 5.11 8.77 -0.23
N THR A 30 6.28 8.94 -0.84
CA THR A 30 7.18 7.83 -1.18
C THR A 30 7.58 7.04 0.06
N LEU A 31 7.99 7.72 1.13
CA LEU A 31 8.36 7.10 2.41
C LEU A 31 7.22 6.26 3.01
N VAL A 32 5.98 6.79 2.98
CA VAL A 32 4.82 6.04 3.47
C VAL A 32 4.55 4.85 2.58
N LEU A 33 4.58 4.98 1.26
CA LEU A 33 4.42 3.85 0.33
C LEU A 33 5.50 2.79 0.53
N ASP A 34 6.74 3.16 0.82
CA ASP A 34 7.84 2.21 1.09
C ASP A 34 7.65 1.43 2.39
N SER A 35 6.80 1.93 3.32
CA SER A 35 6.44 1.23 4.55
C SER A 35 5.38 0.13 4.40
N PHE A 36 5.01 -0.26 3.17
CA PHE A 36 3.89 -1.18 2.89
C PHE A 36 3.94 -2.52 3.66
N GLN A 37 5.12 -2.96 4.08
CA GLN A 37 5.29 -4.22 4.80
C GLN A 37 4.54 -4.30 6.14
N ILE A 38 4.22 -3.16 6.75
CA ILE A 38 3.50 -3.10 8.04
C ILE A 38 2.01 -2.74 7.88
N TRP A 39 1.53 -2.63 6.64
CA TRP A 39 0.15 -2.23 6.35
C TRP A 39 -0.82 -3.37 6.63
N ASN A 40 -2.08 -3.00 6.87
CA ASN A 40 -3.15 -3.98 7.04
C ASN A 40 -3.69 -4.48 5.68
N GLU A 41 -4.55 -5.50 5.72
CA GLU A 41 -5.11 -6.14 4.52
C GLU A 41 -5.85 -5.16 3.60
N ILE A 42 -6.61 -4.21 4.16
CA ILE A 42 -7.38 -3.24 3.38
C ILE A 42 -6.44 -2.29 2.63
N GLU A 43 -5.41 -1.80 3.32
CA GLU A 43 -4.41 -0.88 2.76
C GLU A 43 -3.58 -1.55 1.66
N LEU A 44 -3.15 -2.80 1.88
CA LEU A 44 -2.42 -3.60 0.89
C LEU A 44 -3.28 -3.92 -0.34
N THR A 45 -4.56 -4.23 -0.14
CA THR A 45 -5.52 -4.44 -1.23
C THR A 45 -5.70 -3.16 -2.05
N GLY A 46 -5.82 -2.00 -1.38
CA GLY A 46 -5.90 -0.69 -2.03
C GLY A 46 -4.66 -0.37 -2.86
N LEU A 47 -3.47 -0.65 -2.32
CA LEU A 47 -2.20 -0.49 -3.03
C LEU A 47 -2.13 -1.38 -4.28
N LEU A 48 -2.48 -2.67 -4.15
CA LEU A 48 -2.48 -3.63 -5.26
C LEU A 48 -3.48 -3.26 -6.36
N ASN A 49 -4.69 -2.83 -5.98
CA ASN A 49 -5.69 -2.38 -6.95
C ASN A 49 -5.22 -1.12 -7.67
N SER A 50 -4.55 -0.21 -6.96
CA SER A 50 -4.03 1.02 -7.55
C SER A 50 -2.90 0.76 -8.55
N SER A 51 -2.06 -0.25 -8.32
CA SER A 51 -0.95 -0.59 -9.23
C SER A 51 -1.42 -1.07 -10.61
N PHE A 52 -2.65 -1.57 -10.73
CA PHE A 52 -3.23 -1.93 -12.03
C PHE A 52 -3.42 -0.70 -12.94
N TYR A 53 -3.77 0.45 -12.36
CA TYR A 53 -4.00 1.69 -13.10
C TYR A 53 -2.77 2.61 -13.13
N TYR A 54 -1.91 2.49 -12.12
CA TYR A 54 -0.70 3.29 -11.94
C TYR A 54 0.50 2.39 -11.63
N PRO A 55 1.07 1.67 -12.63
CA PRO A 55 2.16 0.72 -12.40
C PRO A 55 3.39 1.33 -11.71
N GLU A 56 3.64 2.63 -11.93
CA GLU A 56 4.70 3.42 -11.29
C GLU A 56 4.59 3.53 -9.76
N ILE A 57 3.44 3.15 -9.17
CA ILE A 57 3.31 3.08 -7.72
C ILE A 57 4.15 1.94 -7.16
N LEU A 58 4.53 0.96 -8.00
CA LEU A 58 5.45 -0.10 -7.64
C LEU A 58 6.90 0.33 -7.89
N ASN A 59 7.83 -0.33 -7.21
CA ASN A 59 9.26 -0.19 -7.44
C ASN A 59 9.96 -1.55 -7.23
N GLU A 60 11.28 -1.57 -7.26
CA GLU A 60 12.09 -2.78 -7.08
C GLU A 60 11.88 -3.49 -5.72
N TYR A 61 11.33 -2.80 -4.72
CA TYR A 61 11.08 -3.33 -3.37
C TYR A 61 9.59 -3.60 -3.11
N ARG A 62 8.73 -2.66 -3.48
CA ARG A 62 7.26 -2.71 -3.42
C ARG A 62 6.76 -3.29 -4.74
N THR A 63 6.94 -4.60 -4.88
CA THR A 63 6.48 -5.36 -6.05
C THR A 63 5.07 -5.92 -5.83
N GLU A 64 4.38 -6.25 -6.91
CA GLU A 64 3.09 -6.96 -6.85
C GLU A 64 3.20 -8.28 -6.06
N GLU A 65 4.27 -9.05 -6.29
CA GLU A 65 4.53 -10.31 -5.60
C GLU A 65 4.73 -10.11 -4.09
N ALA A 66 5.45 -9.06 -3.68
CA ALA A 66 5.64 -8.74 -2.28
C ALA A 66 4.31 -8.38 -1.58
N ILE A 67 3.47 -7.58 -2.25
CA ILE A 67 2.15 -7.19 -1.72
C ILE A 67 1.23 -8.42 -1.60
N ARG A 68 1.17 -9.26 -2.65
CA ARG A 68 0.40 -10.51 -2.63
C ARG A 68 0.86 -11.45 -1.52
N SER A 69 2.17 -11.61 -1.34
CA SER A 69 2.75 -12.43 -0.28
C SER A 69 2.32 -11.96 1.12
N LEU A 70 2.15 -10.65 1.34
CA LEU A 70 1.64 -10.12 2.60
C LEU A 70 0.14 -10.40 2.77
N LEU A 71 -0.66 -10.22 1.71
CA LEU A 71 -2.10 -10.52 1.74
C LEU A 71 -2.39 -11.99 2.05
N GLU A 72 -1.60 -12.92 1.52
CA GLU A 72 -1.76 -14.36 1.83
C GLU A 72 -1.55 -14.67 3.33
N LYS A 73 -0.68 -13.93 4.02
CA LYS A 73 -0.50 -14.09 5.49
C LYS A 73 -1.75 -13.72 6.28
N PHE A 74 -2.57 -12.78 5.80
CA PHE A 74 -3.84 -12.44 6.44
C PHE A 74 -4.88 -13.55 6.24
N LYS A 75 -4.92 -14.17 5.05
CA LYS A 75 -5.81 -15.32 4.78
C LYS A 75 -5.52 -16.53 5.67
N GLN A 76 -4.23 -16.83 5.90
CA GLN A 76 -3.82 -17.93 6.78
C GLN A 76 -4.31 -17.78 8.21
N ARG A 77 -4.37 -16.54 8.74
CA ARG A 77 -4.85 -16.26 10.11
C ARG A 77 -6.35 -16.55 10.29
N ILE A 78 -7.14 -16.61 9.22
CA ILE A 78 -8.59 -16.85 9.29
C ILE A 78 -8.91 -18.36 9.35
N VAL A 79 -7.95 -19.24 8.97
CA VAL A 79 -8.20 -20.69 8.80
C VAL A 79 -7.94 -21.51 10.08
N GLU A 80 -7.47 -20.92 11.18
CA GLU A 80 -7.25 -21.63 12.45
C GLU A 80 -8.53 -21.70 13.32
N ILE A 81 -9.53 -22.49 12.89
CA ILE A 81 -10.55 -23.01 13.82
C ILE A 81 -10.31 -24.51 13.95
N PRO A 82 -9.72 -25.00 15.05
CA PRO A 82 -9.69 -26.44 15.31
C PRO A 82 -11.13 -26.91 15.55
N ILE A 83 -11.66 -27.68 14.61
CA ILE A 83 -12.90 -28.43 14.80
C ILE A 83 -12.52 -29.59 15.74
N GLN A 84 -12.98 -29.51 17.00
CA GLN A 84 -12.94 -30.63 17.97
C GLN A 84 -14.14 -31.55 17.78
#